data_AF-B4G3M7-F1
#
_entry.id   AF-B4G3M7-F1
#
_cell.length_a   1.000
_cell.length_b   1.000
_cell.length_c   1.000
_cell.angle_alpha   90.00
_cell.angle_beta   90.00
_cell.angle_gamma   90.00
#
_symmetry.space_group_name_H-M   'P 1'
#
loop_
_entity.id
_entity.type
_entity.pdbx_description
1 polymer ?
#
loop_
_entity_poly.entity_id
_entity_poly.type
_entity_poly.pdbx_seq_one_letter_code
_entity_poly.pdbx_strand_id
1 'polypeptide(L)'
;MENAEAGKFEVEDIVFAEYRGYMPWPGRLIRKDEQIAVVMFICTNDCKKISYRKIWPYDDEQKKKYVTKEALDYEDFRLAILMTERLVGGNDTDIINYVWQVMHPGAENTSQAVAPAPAPATAPATATATAPSTAPSTSGAAAAVAAPATTLREIELAYMRKVHHEGSSLRVERQFVGEINKLIKCLTIGYKNYDEALAAFEQLLKMPVSKLLLLRNVQAVDCIRLLCRFAASMEADTVNRDAAIMVKSQANKLMAGFIACFELPYTKDDFWSEFIHLSEVYLRYTMEFMPRQAGAADNKGTQSGQ
;
A
#
# COMPACT_ATOMS: atom_id res chain seq x y z
N MET A 1 12.33 21.73 -22.98
CA MET A 1 11.67 20.86 -21.98
C MET A 1 10.27 20.61 -22.47
N GLU A 2 10.04 19.42 -22.98
CA GLU A 2 8.76 19.00 -23.55
C GLU A 2 7.75 18.82 -22.40
N ASN A 3 6.58 19.46 -22.49
CA ASN A 3 5.54 19.33 -21.46
C ASN A 3 5.04 17.89 -21.47
N ALA A 4 5.01 17.22 -20.31
CA ALA A 4 4.26 15.98 -20.19
C ALA A 4 2.77 16.31 -20.30
N GLU A 5 2.12 15.76 -21.33
CA GLU A 5 0.69 15.96 -21.59
C GLU A 5 -0.13 14.99 -20.74
N ALA A 6 -1.37 15.38 -20.42
CA ALA A 6 -2.31 14.58 -19.62
C ALA A 6 -2.56 13.16 -20.20
N GLY A 7 -2.34 12.99 -21.51
CA GLY A 7 -2.47 11.69 -22.20
C GLY A 7 -1.34 10.70 -21.92
N LYS A 8 -0.25 11.10 -21.26
CA LYS A 8 0.91 10.22 -21.00
C LYS A 8 0.83 9.41 -19.70
N PHE A 9 -0.14 9.70 -18.84
CA PHE A 9 -0.29 9.06 -17.54
C PHE A 9 -1.67 8.48 -17.39
N GLU A 10 -1.82 7.33 -16.75
CA GLU A 10 -3.11 6.74 -16.37
C GLU A 10 -3.37 6.83 -14.86
N VAL A 11 -4.64 6.68 -14.48
CA VAL A 11 -4.99 6.53 -13.07
C VAL A 11 -4.39 5.23 -12.55
N GLU A 12 -3.89 5.25 -11.32
CA GLU A 12 -3.07 4.24 -10.66
C GLU A 12 -1.59 4.20 -11.07
N ASP A 13 -1.16 5.01 -12.04
CA ASP A 13 0.26 5.12 -12.38
C ASP A 13 1.08 5.59 -11.17
N ILE A 14 2.23 4.96 -10.99
CA ILE A 14 3.25 5.43 -10.06
C ILE A 14 4.09 6.49 -10.77
N VAL A 15 4.25 7.63 -10.12
CA VAL A 15 4.92 8.81 -10.67
C VAL A 15 5.82 9.46 -9.63
N PHE A 16 6.81 10.22 -10.08
CA PHE A 16 7.42 11.26 -9.26
C PHE A 16 6.61 12.54 -9.41
N ALA A 17 6.34 13.24 -8.31
CA ALA A 17 5.62 14.50 -8.33
C ALA A 17 6.27 15.55 -7.41
N GLU A 18 6.33 16.79 -7.88
CA GLU A 18 6.91 17.91 -7.10
C GLU A 18 5.79 18.83 -6.59
N TYR A 19 5.76 19.05 -5.27
CA TYR A 19 4.86 19.99 -4.63
C TYR A 19 5.65 21.09 -3.92
N ARG A 20 5.27 22.36 -4.11
CA ARG A 20 5.82 23.54 -3.39
C ARG A 20 7.36 23.63 -3.27
N GLY A 21 8.11 23.13 -4.25
CA GLY A 21 9.57 23.19 -4.25
C GLY A 21 10.25 22.15 -3.34
N TYR A 22 9.49 21.21 -2.77
CA TYR A 22 10.05 19.98 -2.20
C TYR A 22 10.65 19.12 -3.33
N MET A 23 11.57 18.22 -2.99
CA MET A 23 12.11 17.26 -3.95
C MET A 23 10.97 16.42 -4.59
N PRO A 24 11.09 16.03 -5.87
CA PRO A 24 10.11 15.14 -6.51
C PRO A 24 9.95 13.85 -5.72
N TRP A 25 8.76 13.61 -5.19
CA TRP A 25 8.44 12.50 -4.29
C TRP A 25 7.62 11.44 -5.01
N PRO A 26 7.81 10.14 -4.73
CA PRO A 26 7.01 9.11 -5.37
C PRO A 26 5.56 9.13 -4.89
N GLY A 27 4.63 9.04 -5.83
CA GLY A 27 3.20 9.08 -5.56
C GLY A 27 2.44 8.23 -6.54
N ARG A 28 1.18 7.96 -6.19
CA ARG A 28 0.21 7.32 -7.07
C ARG A 28 -0.73 8.36 -7.65
N LEU A 29 -0.92 8.32 -8.96
CA LEU A 29 -1.89 9.19 -9.62
C LEU A 29 -3.29 8.64 -9.37
N ILE A 30 -4.11 9.36 -8.62
CA ILE A 30 -5.44 8.88 -8.21
C ILE A 30 -6.58 9.52 -9.01
N ARG A 31 -6.32 10.65 -9.66
CA ARG A 31 -7.29 11.32 -10.55
C ARG A 31 -6.60 12.16 -11.61
N LYS A 32 -7.14 12.17 -12.82
CA LYS A 32 -6.73 13.03 -13.94
C LYS A 32 -7.75 14.14 -14.16
N ASP A 33 -7.28 15.38 -14.25
CA ASP A 33 -7.99 16.50 -14.85
C ASP A 33 -7.18 16.94 -16.11
N GLU A 34 -7.64 17.95 -16.86
CA GLU A 34 -7.00 18.35 -18.15
C GLU A 34 -5.55 18.87 -18.01
N GLN A 35 -5.26 19.61 -16.93
CA GLN A 35 -3.97 20.30 -16.74
C GLN A 35 -3.26 19.92 -15.43
N ILE A 36 -3.98 19.22 -14.56
CA ILE A 36 -3.53 18.82 -13.23
C ILE A 36 -3.95 17.37 -13.01
N ALA A 37 -3.20 16.66 -12.17
CA ALA A 37 -3.60 15.39 -11.61
C ALA A 37 -3.65 15.50 -10.09
N VAL A 38 -4.43 14.65 -9.45
CA VAL A 38 -4.34 14.44 -8.01
C VAL A 38 -3.38 13.29 -7.77
N VAL A 39 -2.33 13.55 -7.00
CA VAL A 39 -1.31 12.58 -6.63
C VAL A 39 -1.39 12.32 -5.13
N MET A 40 -1.47 11.04 -4.75
CA MET A 40 -1.32 10.58 -3.37
C MET A 40 0.14 10.21 -3.12
N PHE A 41 0.82 10.97 -2.27
CA PHE A 41 2.24 10.76 -1.98
C PHE A 41 2.44 9.55 -1.05
N ILE A 42 3.31 8.65 -1.47
CA ILE A 42 3.60 7.40 -0.75
C ILE A 42 4.26 7.73 0.60
N CYS A 43 3.90 6.99 1.66
CA CYS A 43 4.33 7.20 3.06
C CYS A 43 3.81 8.44 3.77
N THR A 44 3.02 9.30 3.11
CA THR A 44 2.53 10.55 3.72
C THR A 44 1.01 10.61 3.89
N ASN A 45 0.27 9.76 3.16
CA ASN A 45 -1.20 9.84 3.00
C ASN A 45 -1.71 11.21 2.52
N ASP A 46 -0.82 12.06 2.00
CA ASP A 46 -1.15 13.39 1.53
C ASP A 46 -1.54 13.35 0.05
N CYS A 47 -2.72 13.89 -0.28
CA CYS A 47 -3.17 14.06 -1.66
C CYS A 47 -3.03 15.52 -2.07
N LYS A 48 -2.37 15.79 -3.21
CA LYS A 48 -2.22 17.15 -3.74
C LYS A 48 -2.58 17.21 -5.21
N LYS A 49 -3.12 18.36 -5.63
CA LYS A 49 -3.30 18.71 -7.04
C LYS A 49 -1.96 19.19 -7.60
N ILE A 50 -1.41 18.47 -8.56
CA ILE A 50 -0.10 18.72 -9.17
C ILE A 50 -0.29 18.96 -10.66
N SER A 51 0.34 19.98 -11.22
CA SER A 51 0.37 20.17 -12.68
C SER A 51 1.18 19.06 -13.34
N TYR A 52 0.76 18.54 -14.50
CA TYR A 52 1.52 17.51 -15.22
C TYR A 52 2.97 17.91 -15.56
N ARG A 53 3.27 19.22 -15.60
CA ARG A 53 4.65 19.72 -15.76
C ARG A 53 5.57 19.40 -14.59
N LYS A 54 4.98 19.05 -13.44
CA LYS A 54 5.63 18.67 -12.19
C LYS A 54 5.39 17.20 -11.86
N ILE A 55 5.02 16.41 -12.86
CA ILE A 55 4.82 14.96 -12.75
C ILE A 55 5.72 14.31 -13.78
N TRP A 56 6.45 13.28 -13.34
CA TRP A 56 7.32 12.49 -14.19
C TRP A 56 7.01 11.01 -13.99
N PRO A 57 7.12 10.19 -15.04
CA PRO A 57 6.94 8.74 -14.90
C PRO A 57 7.92 8.17 -13.88
N TYR A 58 7.49 7.14 -13.15
CA TYR A 58 8.37 6.41 -12.24
C TYR A 58 9.17 5.33 -13.00
N ASP A 59 10.08 5.78 -13.86
CA ASP A 59 10.95 4.93 -14.68
C ASP A 59 12.43 5.06 -14.28
N ASP A 60 13.29 4.23 -14.89
CA ASP A 60 14.71 4.20 -14.57
C ASP A 60 15.44 5.51 -14.90
N GLU A 61 14.95 6.29 -15.88
CA GLU A 61 15.56 7.58 -16.23
C GLU A 61 15.30 8.62 -15.14
N GLN A 62 14.06 8.72 -14.67
CA GLN A 62 13.69 9.65 -13.60
C GLN A 62 14.22 9.20 -12.24
N LYS A 63 14.28 7.88 -12.00
CA LYS A 63 14.94 7.34 -10.79
C LYS A 63 16.38 7.79 -10.69
N LYS A 64 17.17 7.69 -11.77
CA LYS A 64 18.57 8.19 -11.79
C LYS A 64 18.69 9.68 -11.45
N LYS A 65 17.65 10.46 -11.77
CA LYS A 65 17.63 11.91 -11.53
C LYS A 65 17.23 12.29 -10.12
N TYR A 66 16.24 11.60 -9.54
CA TYR A 66 15.62 11.99 -8.26
C TYR A 66 16.03 11.10 -7.09
N VAL A 67 16.38 9.84 -7.34
CA VAL A 67 16.86 8.90 -6.32
C VAL A 67 18.38 9.00 -6.26
N THR A 68 18.86 10.12 -5.73
CA THR A 68 20.30 10.35 -5.50
C THR A 68 20.68 9.95 -4.08
N LYS A 69 21.99 9.85 -3.82
CA LYS A 69 22.50 9.61 -2.47
C LYS A 69 22.01 10.67 -1.48
N GLU A 70 22.05 11.94 -1.86
CA GLU A 70 21.63 13.06 -1.02
C GLU A 70 20.11 13.02 -0.74
N ALA A 71 19.31 12.59 -1.71
CA ALA A 71 17.88 12.40 -1.52
C ALA A 71 17.60 11.22 -0.58
N LEU A 72 18.34 10.12 -0.74
CA LEU A 72 18.24 8.93 0.11
C LEU A 72 18.79 9.13 1.54
N ASP A 73 19.57 10.19 1.79
CA ASP A 73 19.91 10.62 3.15
C ASP A 73 18.67 11.10 3.91
N TYR A 74 17.65 11.61 3.20
CA TYR A 74 16.35 11.90 3.81
C TYR A 74 15.56 10.60 4.03
N GLU A 75 15.47 10.20 5.29
CA GLU A 75 14.92 8.90 5.70
C GLU A 75 13.51 8.65 5.17
N ASP A 76 12.62 9.63 5.26
CA ASP A 76 11.23 9.44 4.81
C ASP A 76 11.18 9.26 3.28
N PHE A 77 12.07 9.91 2.52
CA PHE A 77 12.13 9.74 1.06
C PHE A 77 12.69 8.38 0.69
N ARG A 78 13.78 7.96 1.36
CA ARG A 78 14.32 6.59 1.23
C ARG A 78 13.24 5.55 1.49
N LEU A 79 12.44 5.74 2.53
CA LEU A 79 11.32 4.85 2.82
C LEU A 79 10.26 4.86 1.72
N ALA A 80 9.91 6.05 1.22
CA ALA A 80 8.96 6.17 0.13
C ALA A 80 9.45 5.44 -1.13
N ILE A 81 10.74 5.51 -1.49
CA ILE A 81 11.32 4.74 -2.59
C ILE A 81 11.20 3.23 -2.33
N LEU A 82 11.62 2.74 -1.15
CA LEU A 82 11.51 1.32 -0.80
C LEU A 82 10.06 0.80 -0.93
N MET A 83 9.09 1.56 -0.43
CA MET A 83 7.68 1.21 -0.55
C MET A 83 7.20 1.25 -2.00
N THR A 84 7.65 2.22 -2.78
CA THR A 84 7.25 2.39 -4.17
C THR A 84 7.75 1.24 -5.04
N GLU A 85 9.03 0.85 -4.90
CA GLU A 85 9.57 -0.29 -5.65
C GLU A 85 8.83 -1.59 -5.34
N ARG A 86 8.39 -1.78 -4.09
CA ARG A 86 7.55 -2.93 -3.72
C ARG A 86 6.19 -2.91 -4.42
N LEU A 87 5.55 -1.74 -4.49
CA LEU A 87 4.25 -1.57 -5.17
C LEU A 87 4.36 -1.87 -6.66
N VAL A 88 5.51 -1.59 -7.28
CA VAL A 88 5.79 -1.87 -8.69
C VAL A 88 6.18 -3.34 -8.92
N GLY A 89 6.28 -4.15 -7.86
CA GLY A 89 6.53 -5.59 -7.93
C GLY A 89 8.00 -5.99 -7.84
N GLY A 90 8.88 -5.09 -7.39
CA GLY A 90 10.27 -5.45 -7.09
C GLY A 90 10.35 -6.46 -5.94
N ASN A 91 11.30 -7.40 -6.02
CA ASN A 91 11.56 -8.30 -4.89
C ASN A 91 12.35 -7.57 -3.80
N ASP A 92 12.14 -7.94 -2.54
CA ASP A 92 12.73 -7.24 -1.39
C ASP A 92 14.25 -7.11 -1.51
N THR A 93 14.93 -8.20 -1.84
CA THR A 93 16.39 -8.25 -1.96
C THR A 93 16.94 -7.25 -2.96
N ASP A 94 16.36 -7.18 -4.16
CA ASP A 94 16.80 -6.30 -5.23
C ASP A 94 16.53 -4.84 -4.91
N ILE A 95 15.40 -4.56 -4.25
CA ILE A 95 15.03 -3.22 -3.79
C ILE A 95 16.05 -2.69 -2.79
N ILE A 96 16.41 -3.53 -1.82
CA ILE A 96 17.41 -3.21 -0.79
C ILE A 96 18.77 -2.99 -1.45
N ASN A 97 19.17 -3.89 -2.35
CA ASN A 97 20.44 -3.80 -3.05
C ASN A 97 20.52 -2.54 -3.91
N TYR A 98 19.44 -2.18 -4.60
CA TYR A 98 19.34 -0.95 -5.37
C TYR A 98 19.58 0.28 -4.49
N VAL A 99 18.82 0.44 -3.40
CA VAL A 99 18.96 1.60 -2.49
C VAL A 99 20.36 1.64 -1.87
N TRP A 100 20.90 0.48 -1.47
CA TRP A 100 22.26 0.38 -0.94
C TRP A 100 23.32 0.84 -1.95
N GLN A 101 23.21 0.39 -3.20
CA GLN A 101 24.17 0.72 -4.25
C GLN A 101 24.17 2.21 -4.59
N VAL A 102 23.00 2.86 -4.56
CA VAL A 102 22.91 4.32 -4.74
C VAL A 102 23.58 5.07 -3.58
N MET A 103 23.44 4.58 -2.35
CA MET A 103 24.07 5.20 -1.17
C MET A 103 25.59 4.95 -1.09
N HIS A 104 26.06 3.82 -1.62
CA HIS A 104 27.45 3.38 -1.56
C HIS A 104 28.02 3.06 -2.96
N PRO A 105 28.14 4.06 -3.84
CA PRO A 105 28.63 3.83 -5.20
C PRO A 105 30.06 3.28 -5.18
N GLY A 106 30.27 2.13 -5.83
CA GLY A 106 31.58 1.47 -5.93
C GLY A 106 31.92 0.50 -4.78
N ALA A 107 31.04 0.31 -3.80
CA ALA A 107 31.21 -0.73 -2.78
C ALA A 107 30.63 -2.07 -3.27
N GLU A 108 31.39 -3.16 -3.14
CA GLU A 108 30.87 -4.51 -3.35
C GLU A 108 29.97 -4.90 -2.17
N ASN A 109 28.70 -5.23 -2.44
CA ASN A 109 27.78 -5.70 -1.42
C ASN A 109 28.07 -7.19 -1.12
N THR A 110 28.86 -7.47 -0.08
CA THR A 110 29.39 -8.81 0.23
C THR A 110 28.34 -9.77 0.84
N SER A 111 27.05 -9.43 0.85
CA SER A 111 26.04 -10.20 1.59
C SER A 111 25.35 -11.35 0.83
N GLN A 112 25.84 -11.79 -0.33
CA GLN A 112 25.29 -12.99 -1.00
C GLN A 112 26.38 -13.93 -1.55
N ALA A 113 26.82 -14.85 -0.69
CA ALA A 113 27.34 -16.14 -1.12
C ALA A 113 27.03 -17.20 -0.05
N VAL A 114 25.79 -17.71 -0.04
CA VAL A 114 25.51 -19.00 0.57
C VAL A 114 25.05 -19.93 -0.55
N ALA A 115 25.90 -20.89 -0.85
CA ALA A 115 25.69 -21.94 -1.84
C ALA A 115 24.40 -22.73 -1.56
N PRO A 116 23.67 -23.18 -2.61
CA PRO A 116 22.50 -24.03 -2.41
C PRO A 116 22.94 -25.42 -1.91
N ALA A 117 22.52 -25.75 -0.69
CA ALA A 117 22.60 -27.12 -0.16
C ALA A 117 21.53 -28.01 -0.84
N PRO A 118 21.81 -29.31 -1.07
CA PRO A 118 21.07 -30.15 -2.00
C PRO A 118 19.71 -30.61 -1.44
N ALA A 119 18.75 -30.74 -2.36
CA ALA A 119 17.39 -31.18 -2.12
C ALA A 119 17.31 -32.64 -1.60
N PRO A 120 16.41 -32.96 -0.66
CA PRO A 120 16.07 -34.34 -0.34
C PRO A 120 14.97 -34.89 -1.26
N ALA A 121 15.08 -36.20 -1.47
CA ALA A 121 14.51 -36.98 -2.54
C ALA A 121 12.98 -37.20 -2.48
N THR A 122 12.43 -37.35 -3.68
CA THR A 122 11.08 -37.79 -4.04
C THR A 122 10.81 -39.24 -3.62
N ALA A 123 9.61 -39.49 -3.07
CA ALA A 123 9.00 -40.82 -2.97
C ALA A 123 7.82 -40.93 -3.96
N PRO A 124 7.52 -42.14 -4.49
CA PRO A 124 6.65 -42.31 -5.65
C PRO A 124 5.18 -42.51 -5.28
N ALA A 125 4.28 -41.95 -6.08
CA ALA A 125 2.84 -42.26 -6.08
C ALA A 125 2.52 -43.27 -7.18
N THR A 126 1.86 -44.37 -6.80
CA THR A 126 1.37 -45.42 -7.68
C THR A 126 -0.01 -45.07 -8.24
N ALA A 127 -0.23 -45.44 -9.50
CA ALA A 127 -1.39 -45.18 -10.33
C ALA A 127 -2.69 -45.86 -9.86
N THR A 128 -3.85 -45.33 -10.29
CA THR A 128 -4.86 -46.13 -11.02
C THR A 128 -5.90 -45.26 -11.73
N ALA A 129 -6.27 -45.71 -12.93
CA ALA A 129 -7.24 -45.15 -13.86
C ALA A 129 -8.68 -45.58 -13.54
N THR A 130 -9.69 -44.81 -13.94
CA THR A 130 -10.79 -45.23 -14.84
C THR A 130 -11.79 -44.09 -15.11
N ALA A 131 -12.11 -43.87 -16.39
CA ALA A 131 -13.38 -43.27 -16.83
C ALA A 131 -14.45 -44.39 -16.92
N PRO A 132 -15.76 -44.11 -16.98
CA PRO A 132 -16.35 -43.67 -18.26
C PRO A 132 -17.58 -42.72 -18.20
N SER A 133 -17.74 -42.00 -19.32
CA SER A 133 -18.92 -41.44 -20.00
C SER A 133 -20.34 -41.70 -19.45
N THR A 134 -21.20 -40.65 -19.42
CA THR A 134 -22.44 -40.54 -20.24
C THR A 134 -23.28 -39.28 -19.89
N ALA A 135 -23.71 -38.53 -20.91
CA ALA A 135 -24.90 -37.64 -20.92
C ALA A 135 -26.11 -38.48 -21.43
N PRO A 136 -27.40 -38.01 -21.54
CA PRO A 136 -27.90 -36.62 -21.57
C PRO A 136 -29.32 -36.35 -20.94
N SER A 137 -29.80 -35.10 -21.09
CA SER A 137 -31.20 -34.66 -21.40
C SER A 137 -32.06 -33.94 -20.34
N THR A 138 -32.33 -32.66 -20.66
CA THR A 138 -33.64 -31.94 -20.72
C THR A 138 -34.54 -31.65 -19.51
N SER A 139 -34.85 -30.34 -19.44
CA SER A 139 -36.15 -29.68 -19.20
C SER A 139 -36.65 -29.51 -17.75
N GLY A 140 -36.95 -28.24 -17.42
CA GLY A 140 -37.65 -27.85 -16.21
C GLY A 140 -37.72 -26.33 -16.06
N ALA A 141 -38.59 -25.69 -16.85
CA ALA A 141 -38.97 -24.30 -16.66
C ALA A 141 -39.69 -24.13 -15.31
N ALA A 142 -39.19 -23.23 -14.47
CA ALA A 142 -39.95 -22.66 -13.36
C ALA A 142 -39.60 -21.17 -13.26
N ALA A 143 -40.59 -20.34 -13.55
CA ALA A 143 -40.56 -18.90 -13.41
C ALA A 143 -40.31 -18.53 -11.94
N ALA A 144 -39.11 -18.03 -11.65
CA ALA A 144 -38.83 -17.34 -10.41
C ALA A 144 -39.14 -15.85 -10.62
N VAL A 145 -40.15 -15.39 -9.89
CA VAL A 145 -40.53 -13.99 -9.74
C VAL A 145 -39.28 -13.20 -9.36
N ALA A 146 -38.86 -12.28 -10.24
CA ALA A 146 -37.71 -11.42 -10.03
C ALA A 146 -37.95 -10.50 -8.83
N ALA A 147 -37.33 -10.84 -7.69
CA ALA A 147 -36.98 -9.84 -6.68
C ALA A 147 -36.10 -8.77 -7.36
N PRO A 148 -36.20 -7.48 -6.97
CA PRO A 148 -35.31 -6.47 -7.52
C PRO A 148 -33.89 -6.87 -7.15
N ALA A 149 -33.09 -7.21 -8.15
CA ALA A 149 -31.67 -7.51 -7.97
C ALA A 149 -31.02 -6.22 -7.45
N THR A 150 -30.85 -6.13 -6.12
CA THR A 150 -30.04 -5.09 -5.50
C THR A 150 -28.69 -5.13 -6.19
N THR A 151 -28.35 -4.04 -6.87
CA THR A 151 -27.15 -4.02 -7.70
C THR A 151 -25.93 -4.10 -6.78
N LEU A 152 -24.84 -4.73 -7.23
CA LEU A 152 -23.57 -4.78 -6.49
C LEU A 152 -23.16 -3.38 -5.97
N ARG A 153 -23.41 -2.36 -6.79
CA ARG A 153 -23.18 -0.95 -6.49
C ARG A 153 -23.96 -0.45 -5.26
N GLU A 154 -25.22 -0.86 -5.10
CA GLU A 154 -26.05 -0.47 -3.96
C GLU A 154 -25.57 -1.12 -2.66
N ILE A 155 -25.09 -2.37 -2.74
CA ILE A 155 -24.48 -3.09 -1.62
C ILE A 155 -23.19 -2.39 -1.17
N GLU A 156 -22.30 -2.06 -2.12
CA GLU A 156 -21.07 -1.32 -1.85
C GLU A 156 -21.34 0.06 -1.23
N LEU A 157 -22.33 0.81 -1.75
CA LEU A 157 -22.73 2.11 -1.22
C LEU A 157 -23.32 2.05 0.18
N ALA A 158 -24.10 1.01 0.49
CA ALA A 158 -24.63 0.79 1.83
C ALA A 158 -23.51 0.46 2.82
N TYR A 159 -22.56 -0.38 2.40
CA TYR A 159 -21.36 -0.70 3.17
C TYR A 159 -20.52 0.56 3.45
N MET A 160 -20.27 1.40 2.44
CA MET A 160 -19.54 2.66 2.62
C MET A 160 -20.22 3.62 3.60
N ARG A 161 -21.55 3.72 3.57
CA ARG A 161 -22.32 4.50 4.54
C ARG A 161 -22.14 3.98 5.97
N LYS A 162 -22.08 2.65 6.17
CA LYS A 162 -21.80 2.04 7.48
C LYS A 162 -20.39 2.41 7.96
N VAL A 163 -19.38 2.22 7.11
CA VAL A 163 -17.97 2.50 7.44
C VAL A 163 -17.72 3.99 7.73
N HIS A 164 -18.36 4.90 6.98
CA HIS A 164 -18.20 6.35 7.18
C HIS A 164 -18.74 6.84 8.53
N HIS A 165 -19.70 6.13 9.14
CA HIS A 165 -20.17 6.45 10.50
C HIS A 165 -19.12 6.17 11.59
N GLU A 166 -18.05 5.44 11.27
CA GLU A 166 -16.89 5.26 12.16
C GLU A 166 -15.94 6.47 12.17
N GLY A 167 -16.32 7.61 11.58
CA GLY A 167 -15.44 8.78 11.43
C GLY A 167 -14.80 9.31 12.73
N SER A 168 -15.43 9.08 13.89
CA SER A 168 -14.83 9.40 15.20
C SER A 168 -13.54 8.61 15.50
N SER A 169 -13.38 7.43 14.89
CA SER A 169 -12.20 6.58 15.02
C SER A 169 -10.96 7.15 14.31
N LEU A 170 -11.13 8.13 13.41
CA LEU A 170 -9.99 8.78 12.74
C LEU A 170 -9.23 9.78 13.63
N ARG A 171 -9.73 10.07 14.84
CA ARG A 171 -9.01 10.92 15.80
C ARG A 171 -7.62 10.38 16.13
N VAL A 172 -7.46 9.06 16.07
CA VAL A 172 -6.19 8.38 16.35
C VAL A 172 -5.34 8.13 15.10
N GLU A 173 -5.81 8.51 13.91
CA GLU A 173 -5.15 8.19 12.62
C GLU A 173 -3.73 8.72 12.54
N ARG A 174 -3.50 9.97 12.95
CA ARG A 174 -2.15 10.56 12.96
C ARG A 174 -1.19 9.78 13.88
N GLN A 175 -1.66 9.39 15.06
CA GLN A 175 -0.85 8.60 15.99
C GLN A 175 -0.60 7.20 15.41
N PHE A 176 -1.59 6.59 14.79
CA PHE A 176 -1.49 5.25 14.21
C PHE A 176 -0.42 5.24 13.12
N VAL A 177 -0.49 6.18 12.17
CA VAL A 177 0.53 6.34 11.12
C VAL A 177 1.89 6.66 11.72
N GLY A 178 1.94 7.50 12.76
CA GLY A 178 3.19 7.84 13.46
C GLY A 178 3.90 6.63 14.06
N GLU A 179 3.17 5.77 14.78
CA GLU A 179 3.75 4.55 15.38
C GLU A 179 4.15 3.52 14.31
N ILE A 180 3.38 3.40 13.22
CA ILE A 180 3.76 2.54 12.09
C ILE A 180 5.05 3.04 11.43
N ASN A 181 5.16 4.35 11.19
CA ASN A 181 6.38 4.93 10.65
C ASN A 181 7.55 4.72 11.60
N LYS A 182 7.35 4.83 12.92
CA LYS A 182 8.37 4.49 13.91
C LYS A 182 8.80 3.02 13.78
N LEU A 183 7.87 2.06 13.73
CA LEU A 183 8.21 0.64 13.54
C LEU A 183 9.09 0.42 12.31
N ILE A 184 8.74 1.07 11.21
CA ILE A 184 9.48 0.93 9.95
C ILE A 184 10.89 1.50 10.07
N LYS A 185 11.05 2.67 10.72
CA LYS A 185 12.36 3.30 10.98
C LYS A 185 13.24 2.45 11.88
N CYS A 186 12.66 1.86 12.93
CA CYS A 186 13.40 1.07 13.91
C CYS A 186 13.79 -0.33 13.41
N LEU A 187 13.18 -0.83 12.34
CA LEU A 187 13.37 -2.21 11.85
C LEU A 187 13.93 -2.24 10.42
N THR A 188 14.87 -1.35 10.11
CA THR A 188 15.59 -1.37 8.84
C THR A 188 16.74 -2.36 8.85
N ILE A 189 17.27 -2.69 7.68
CA ILE A 189 18.30 -3.74 7.55
C ILE A 189 19.63 -3.35 8.19
N GLY A 190 19.99 -2.07 8.08
CA GLY A 190 21.20 -1.50 8.67
C GLY A 190 20.99 -0.89 10.06
N TYR A 191 19.75 -0.80 10.55
CA TYR A 191 19.44 -0.23 11.85
C TYR A 191 18.24 -0.95 12.48
N LYS A 192 18.54 -1.70 13.55
CA LYS A 192 17.57 -2.53 14.28
C LYS A 192 17.52 -2.09 15.74
N ASN A 193 16.58 -1.21 16.04
CA ASN A 193 16.26 -0.78 17.40
C ASN A 193 15.01 -1.52 17.88
N TYR A 194 15.21 -2.72 18.42
CA TYR A 194 14.12 -3.57 18.86
C TYR A 194 13.34 -3.00 20.04
N ASP A 195 13.99 -2.29 20.95
CA ASP A 195 13.32 -1.70 22.13
C ASP A 195 12.30 -0.64 21.70
N GLU A 196 12.70 0.25 20.80
CA GLU A 196 11.80 1.28 20.29
C GLU A 196 10.69 0.69 19.41
N ALA A 197 10.99 -0.37 18.65
CA ALA A 197 9.98 -1.09 17.89
C ALA A 197 8.93 -1.77 18.80
N LEU A 198 9.36 -2.43 19.87
CA LEU A 198 8.46 -3.05 20.83
C LEU A 198 7.59 -2.00 21.55
N ALA A 199 8.16 -0.85 21.91
CA ALA A 199 7.40 0.26 22.47
C ALA A 199 6.32 0.78 21.51
N ALA A 200 6.63 0.90 20.21
CA ALA A 200 5.66 1.30 19.19
C ALA A 200 4.53 0.26 19.02
N PHE A 201 4.85 -1.04 19.06
CA PHE A 201 3.84 -2.11 19.06
C PHE A 201 2.91 -2.01 20.27
N GLU A 202 3.43 -1.72 21.46
CA GLU A 202 2.59 -1.53 22.64
C GLU A 202 1.62 -0.37 22.50
N GLN A 203 2.05 0.74 21.90
CA GLN A 203 1.15 1.87 21.62
C GLN A 203 0.07 1.44 20.64
N LEU A 204 0.45 0.84 19.51
CA LEU A 204 -0.49 0.37 18.48
C LEU A 204 -1.55 -0.59 19.03
N LEU A 205 -1.15 -1.52 19.91
CA LEU A 205 -2.07 -2.48 20.52
C LEU A 205 -3.05 -1.87 21.53
N LYS A 206 -2.74 -0.70 22.10
CA LYS A 206 -3.63 0.03 23.02
C LYS A 206 -4.62 0.94 22.28
N MET A 207 -4.41 1.18 21.00
CA MET A 207 -5.23 2.10 20.21
C MET A 207 -6.56 1.47 19.79
N PRO A 208 -7.67 2.24 19.79
CA PRO A 208 -8.93 1.78 19.23
C PRO A 208 -8.82 1.77 17.70
N VAL A 209 -8.50 0.61 17.14
CA VAL A 209 -8.45 0.40 15.69
C VAL A 209 -9.86 0.10 15.19
N SER A 210 -10.24 0.72 14.08
CA SER A 210 -11.53 0.49 13.43
C SER A 210 -11.34 0.09 11.97
N LYS A 211 -12.40 -0.43 11.35
CA LYS A 211 -12.38 -0.83 9.95
C LYS A 211 -12.05 0.35 9.03
N LEU A 212 -12.69 1.49 9.26
CA LEU A 212 -12.42 2.72 8.50
C LEU A 212 -10.95 3.17 8.59
N LEU A 213 -10.36 3.11 9.80
CA LEU A 213 -8.96 3.49 9.99
C LEU A 213 -8.03 2.62 9.14
N LEU A 214 -8.26 1.29 9.12
CA LEU A 214 -7.46 0.35 8.36
C LEU A 214 -7.63 0.52 6.85
N LEU A 215 -8.87 0.69 6.36
CA LEU A 215 -9.16 0.89 4.94
C LEU A 215 -8.55 2.19 4.38
N ARG A 216 -8.41 3.22 5.21
CA ARG A 216 -7.72 4.48 4.84
C ARG A 216 -6.20 4.34 4.83
N ASN A 217 -5.66 3.40 5.58
CA ASN A 217 -4.23 3.27 5.84
C ASN A 217 -3.73 1.90 5.35
N VAL A 218 -4.07 1.54 4.12
CA VAL A 218 -3.72 0.26 3.48
C VAL A 218 -2.22 -0.05 3.59
N GLN A 219 -1.37 0.96 3.35
CA GLN A 219 0.08 0.83 3.45
C GLN A 219 0.53 0.43 4.86
N ALA A 220 -0.10 0.97 5.90
CA ALA A 220 0.22 0.63 7.28
C ALA A 220 -0.14 -0.83 7.62
N VAL A 221 -1.28 -1.30 7.13
CA VAL A 221 -1.69 -2.70 7.30
C VAL A 221 -0.73 -3.64 6.59
N ASP A 222 -0.32 -3.29 5.37
CA ASP A 222 0.68 -4.06 4.61
C ASP A 222 2.04 -4.11 5.33
N CYS A 223 2.48 -3.01 5.93
CA CYS A 223 3.71 -2.98 6.72
C CYS A 223 3.67 -3.98 7.89
N ILE A 224 2.57 -4.04 8.63
CA ILE A 224 2.41 -5.01 9.72
C ILE A 224 2.36 -6.45 9.19
N ARG A 225 1.70 -6.67 8.04
CA ARG A 225 1.67 -7.98 7.37
C ARG A 225 3.09 -8.47 7.01
N LEU A 226 3.94 -7.57 6.52
CA LEU A 226 5.33 -7.89 6.22
C LEU A 226 6.11 -8.22 7.50
N LEU A 227 5.91 -7.47 8.58
CA LEU A 227 6.51 -7.75 9.89
C LEU A 227 6.06 -9.08 10.48
N CYS A 228 4.87 -9.60 10.12
CA CYS A 228 4.46 -10.96 10.51
C CYS A 228 5.37 -12.05 9.92
N ARG A 229 6.08 -11.76 8.82
CA ARG A 229 7.03 -12.65 8.14
C ARG A 229 8.49 -12.35 8.52
N PHE A 230 8.73 -11.42 9.45
CA PHE A 230 10.06 -11.02 9.88
C PHE A 230 10.89 -12.25 10.30
N ALA A 231 12.09 -12.39 9.72
CA ALA A 231 12.94 -13.54 9.91
C ALA A 231 14.02 -13.27 10.97
N ALA A 232 13.89 -13.88 12.14
CA ALA A 232 14.91 -13.84 13.20
C ALA A 232 16.19 -14.64 12.85
N SER A 233 16.18 -15.39 11.74
CA SER A 233 17.24 -16.36 11.41
C SER A 233 18.57 -15.72 10.98
N MET A 234 18.60 -14.41 10.72
CA MET A 234 19.82 -13.72 10.27
C MET A 234 20.65 -13.12 11.41
N GLU A 235 20.15 -13.12 12.64
CA GLU A 235 20.87 -12.57 13.80
C GLU A 235 21.79 -13.62 14.42
N ALA A 236 23.10 -13.35 14.42
CA ALA A 236 24.11 -14.19 15.07
C ALA A 236 24.11 -14.02 16.60
N ASP A 237 23.66 -12.87 17.09
CA ASP A 237 23.53 -12.58 18.52
C ASP A 237 22.20 -13.13 19.08
N THR A 238 22.30 -13.92 20.15
CA THR A 238 21.16 -14.50 20.86
C THR A 238 20.15 -13.46 21.34
N VAL A 239 20.62 -12.29 21.81
CA VAL A 239 19.73 -11.25 22.34
C VAL A 239 18.91 -10.61 21.23
N ASN A 240 19.56 -10.28 20.10
CA ASN A 240 18.88 -9.72 18.93
C ASN A 240 17.92 -10.73 18.27
N ARG A 241 18.26 -12.02 18.32
CA ARG A 241 17.39 -13.09 17.84
C ARG A 241 16.09 -13.18 18.65
N ASP A 242 16.19 -13.14 19.98
CA ASP A 242 15.01 -13.17 20.86
C ASP A 242 14.14 -11.93 20.66
N ALA A 243 14.76 -10.76 20.53
CA ALA A 243 14.05 -9.51 20.25
C ALA A 243 13.34 -9.53 18.89
N ALA A 244 13.98 -10.09 17.84
CA ALA A 244 13.37 -10.28 16.53
C ALA A 244 12.16 -11.24 16.57
N ILE A 245 12.23 -12.31 17.38
CA ILE A 245 11.11 -13.22 17.62
C ILE A 245 9.96 -12.48 18.31
N MET A 246 10.25 -11.64 19.30
CA MET A 246 9.23 -10.82 19.97
C MET A 246 8.55 -9.84 19.01
N VAL A 247 9.32 -9.13 18.17
CA VAL A 247 8.77 -8.25 17.13
C VAL A 247 7.80 -8.99 16.22
N LYS A 248 8.19 -10.18 15.73
CA LYS A 248 7.30 -11.02 14.91
C LYS A 248 6.04 -11.40 15.66
N SER A 249 6.15 -11.77 16.94
CA SER A 249 5.01 -12.13 17.80
C SER A 249 4.04 -10.96 17.95
N GLN A 250 4.55 -9.76 18.22
CA GLN A 250 3.73 -8.55 18.35
C GLN A 250 3.06 -8.16 17.03
N ALA A 251 3.77 -8.28 15.90
CA ALA A 251 3.19 -8.05 14.58
C ALA A 251 2.01 -8.99 14.30
N ASN A 252 2.16 -10.29 14.60
CA ASN A 252 1.06 -11.25 14.45
C ASN A 252 -0.12 -10.94 15.37
N LYS A 253 0.14 -10.52 16.61
CA LYS A 253 -0.91 -10.11 17.55
C LYS A 253 -1.68 -8.88 17.05
N LEU A 254 -0.96 -7.87 16.56
CA LEU A 254 -1.56 -6.66 16.01
C LEU A 254 -2.38 -6.99 14.74
N MET A 255 -1.85 -7.84 13.86
CA MET A 255 -2.55 -8.31 12.66
C MET A 255 -3.83 -9.07 13.00
N ALA A 256 -3.82 -9.94 14.01
CA ALA A 256 -5.03 -10.60 14.50
C ALA A 256 -6.09 -9.58 14.97
N GLY A 257 -5.65 -8.50 15.62
CA GLY A 257 -6.52 -7.36 15.97
C GLY A 257 -7.11 -6.65 14.76
N PHE A 258 -6.32 -6.47 13.69
CA PHE A 258 -6.80 -5.92 12.43
C PHE A 258 -7.86 -6.82 11.77
N ILE A 259 -7.60 -8.12 11.73
CA ILE A 259 -8.52 -9.13 11.20
C ILE A 259 -9.85 -9.08 11.97
N ALA A 260 -9.81 -8.98 13.29
CA ALA A 260 -11.00 -8.93 14.13
C ALA A 260 -11.90 -7.70 13.88
N CYS A 261 -11.38 -6.66 13.22
CA CYS A 261 -12.20 -5.51 12.80
C CYS A 261 -13.14 -5.85 11.62
N PHE A 262 -12.92 -6.97 10.94
CA PHE A 262 -13.69 -7.40 9.77
C PHE A 262 -14.62 -8.55 10.16
N GLU A 263 -15.90 -8.40 9.81
CA GLU A 263 -16.94 -9.37 10.13
C GLU A 263 -16.84 -10.56 9.15
N LEU A 264 -16.93 -11.79 9.67
CA LEU A 264 -17.07 -13.00 8.87
C LEU A 264 -18.55 -13.26 8.54
N PRO A 265 -18.87 -13.94 7.42
CA PRO A 265 -17.96 -14.49 6.42
C PRO A 265 -17.44 -13.43 5.44
N TYR A 266 -16.22 -13.66 4.93
CA TYR A 266 -15.66 -12.85 3.84
C TYR A 266 -16.31 -13.21 2.51
N THR A 267 -16.34 -12.23 1.61
CA THR A 267 -16.76 -12.44 0.22
C THR A 267 -15.64 -12.99 -0.66
N LYS A 268 -14.39 -12.91 -0.16
CA LYS A 268 -13.17 -13.45 -0.77
C LYS A 268 -12.60 -14.64 0.00
N ASP A 269 -11.63 -15.30 -0.62
CA ASP A 269 -11.02 -16.55 -0.13
C ASP A 269 -10.29 -16.40 1.21
N ASP A 270 -9.76 -15.20 1.50
CA ASP A 270 -9.01 -14.90 2.71
C ASP A 270 -9.16 -13.43 3.13
N PHE A 271 -8.72 -13.13 4.36
CA PHE A 271 -8.77 -11.79 4.93
C PHE A 271 -8.07 -10.74 4.07
N TRP A 272 -6.88 -11.05 3.53
CA TRP A 272 -6.10 -10.08 2.76
C TRP A 272 -6.80 -9.75 1.45
N SER A 273 -7.30 -10.77 0.76
CA SER A 273 -8.08 -10.61 -0.46
C SER A 273 -9.35 -9.78 -0.21
N GLU A 274 -10.05 -10.01 0.90
CA GLU A 274 -11.21 -9.21 1.33
C GLU A 274 -10.79 -7.76 1.66
N PHE A 275 -9.73 -7.58 2.42
CA PHE A 275 -9.23 -6.26 2.83
C PHE A 275 -8.85 -5.39 1.64
N ILE A 276 -8.12 -5.95 0.67
CA ILE A 276 -7.74 -5.24 -0.56
C ILE A 276 -8.99 -4.85 -1.35
N HIS A 277 -9.93 -5.79 -1.55
CA HIS A 277 -11.18 -5.51 -2.24
C HIS A 277 -11.96 -4.37 -1.58
N LEU A 278 -12.16 -4.42 -0.26
CA LEU A 278 -12.89 -3.38 0.48
C LEU A 278 -12.15 -2.04 0.48
N SER A 279 -10.82 -2.04 0.43
CA SER A 279 -10.01 -0.83 0.34
C SER A 279 -10.15 -0.15 -1.02
N GLU A 280 -10.18 -0.93 -2.11
CA GLU A 280 -10.44 -0.43 -3.47
C GLU A 280 -11.86 0.15 -3.58
N VAL A 281 -12.86 -0.55 -3.04
CA VAL A 281 -14.24 -0.05 -2.96
C VAL A 281 -14.25 1.27 -2.18
N TYR A 282 -13.58 1.31 -1.02
CA TYR A 282 -13.48 2.52 -0.21
C TYR A 282 -12.85 3.71 -0.95
N LEU A 283 -11.72 3.50 -1.62
CA LEU A 283 -11.06 4.52 -2.44
C LEU A 283 -11.97 5.01 -3.55
N ARG A 284 -12.61 4.10 -4.29
CA ARG A 284 -13.53 4.43 -5.39
C ARG A 284 -14.64 5.38 -4.94
N TYR A 285 -15.34 5.04 -3.85
CA TYR A 285 -16.47 5.85 -3.38
C TYR A 285 -16.03 7.11 -2.63
N THR A 286 -14.97 7.09 -1.84
CA THR A 286 -14.50 8.33 -1.19
C THR A 286 -13.90 9.33 -2.17
N MET A 287 -13.39 8.87 -3.31
CA MET A 287 -12.95 9.74 -4.41
C MET A 287 -14.09 10.24 -5.29
N GLU A 288 -15.16 9.47 -5.50
CA GLU A 288 -16.39 9.94 -6.20
C GLU A 288 -17.09 11.08 -5.42
N PHE A 289 -17.02 11.09 -4.09
CA PHE A 289 -17.71 12.06 -3.23
C PHE A 289 -16.86 13.24 -2.75
N MET A 290 -15.58 13.38 -3.15
CA MET A 290 -14.86 14.63 -2.90
C MET A 290 -15.60 15.77 -3.64
N PRO A 291 -16.13 16.79 -2.93
CA PRO A 291 -16.85 17.86 -3.59
C PRO A 291 -15.95 18.47 -4.65
N ARG A 292 -16.48 18.65 -5.87
CA ARG A 292 -16.01 19.68 -6.77
C ARG A 292 -15.99 20.94 -5.91
N GLN A 293 -14.81 21.39 -5.46
CA GLN A 293 -14.68 22.77 -5.03
C GLN A 293 -14.96 23.57 -6.28
N ALA A 294 -16.22 23.97 -6.41
CA ALA A 294 -16.70 24.88 -7.43
C ALA A 294 -15.72 26.04 -7.39
N GLY A 295 -15.09 26.29 -8.54
CA GLY A 295 -14.18 27.39 -8.71
C GLY A 295 -14.81 28.64 -8.12
N ALA A 296 -14.01 29.39 -7.37
CA ALA A 296 -14.30 30.78 -7.09
C ALA A 296 -14.66 31.41 -8.44
N ALA A 297 -15.95 31.68 -8.61
CA ALA A 297 -16.47 32.26 -9.83
C ALA A 297 -15.78 33.59 -10.05
N ASP A 298 -15.35 33.74 -11.30
CA ASP A 298 -14.93 34.97 -11.91
C ASP A 298 -15.76 36.16 -11.44
N ASN A 299 -15.08 37.19 -10.95
CA ASN A 299 -15.61 38.54 -11.04
C ASN A 299 -14.57 39.41 -11.75
N LYS A 300 -14.52 39.23 -13.08
CA LYS A 300 -13.95 40.19 -14.02
C LYS A 300 -15.07 40.70 -14.91
N GLY A 301 -15.30 41.99 -14.84
CA GLY A 301 -16.17 42.79 -15.72
C GLY A 301 -16.80 43.91 -14.89
N THR A 302 -16.69 45.21 -15.19
CA THR A 302 -16.34 45.88 -16.46
C THR A 302 -16.03 47.36 -16.14
N GLN A 303 -15.15 47.98 -16.93
CA GLN A 303 -14.87 49.42 -16.95
C GLN A 303 -16.10 50.28 -17.32
N SER A 304 -16.22 51.46 -16.73
CA SER A 304 -16.54 52.76 -17.37
C SER A 304 -16.30 53.82 -16.28
N GLY A 305 -15.59 54.93 -16.47
CA GLY A 305 -15.64 55.84 -17.59
C GLY A 305 -16.39 57.11 -17.15
N GLN A 306 -15.72 57.99 -16.40
CA GLN A 306 -15.82 59.46 -16.46
C GLN A 306 -14.74 60.08 -15.56
#